data_AF-A0A957MA22-F1
#
_entry.id   AF-A0A957MA22-F1
#
_cell.length_a   1.000
_cell.length_b   1.000
_cell.length_c   1.000
_cell.angle_alpha   90.00
_cell.angle_beta   90.00
_cell.angle_gamma   90.00
#
_symmetry.space_group_name_H-M   'P 1'
#
loop_
_entity.id
_entity.type
_entity.pdbx_description
1 polymer ?
#
loop_
_entity_poly.entity_id
_entity_poly.type
_entity_poly.pdbx_seq_one_letter_code
_entity_poly.pdbx_strand_id
1 'polypeptide(L)'
;RFAPGARIFLGTALDDVAIRQVRPHKENLLLTIEGINDRTAAEALRGLWLFVEEADAAELEEGEFWIHDIIGLSVETEDGSVLGEVTDVLPTGANDVYIVRPAQGVNRDQE
;
A
#
# COMPACT_ATOMS: atom_id res chain seq x y z
N ARG A 1 3.10 -14.69 3.06
CA ARG A 1 2.26 -13.61 2.48
C ARG A 1 1.25 -14.18 1.48
N PHE A 2 1.64 -14.56 0.27
CA PHE A 2 0.73 -15.27 -0.65
C PHE A 2 1.08 -16.75 -0.71
N ALA A 3 0.20 -17.58 -0.17
CA ALA A 3 0.35 -19.03 -0.14
C ALA A 3 -1.01 -19.71 -0.32
N PRO A 4 -1.06 -20.96 -0.82
CA PRO A 4 -2.29 -21.74 -0.82
C PRO A 4 -2.94 -21.77 0.57
N GLY A 5 -4.25 -21.53 0.63
CA GLY A 5 -5.04 -21.45 1.86
C GLY A 5 -5.11 -20.07 2.52
N ALA A 6 -4.25 -19.11 2.13
CA ALA A 6 -4.32 -17.75 2.66
C ALA A 6 -5.60 -17.04 2.21
N ARG A 7 -6.17 -16.21 3.09
CA ARG A 7 -7.35 -15.36 2.80
C ARG A 7 -6.89 -13.99 2.29
N ILE A 8 -7.60 -13.46 1.31
CA ILE A 8 -7.40 -12.12 0.75
C ILE A 8 -8.77 -11.50 0.50
N PHE A 9 -8.83 -10.17 0.44
CA PHE A 9 -10.06 -9.43 0.18
C PHE A 9 -9.97 -8.70 -1.16
N LEU A 10 -11.02 -8.78 -1.96
CA LEU A 10 -11.05 -8.20 -3.30
C LEU A 10 -12.03 -7.04 -3.41
N GLY A 11 -11.59 -5.99 -4.10
CA GLY A 11 -12.42 -4.83 -4.43
C GLY A 11 -12.82 -4.01 -3.20
N THR A 12 -13.68 -3.01 -3.42
CA THR A 12 -14.15 -2.11 -2.35
C THR A 12 -15.16 -2.75 -1.42
N ALA A 13 -15.80 -3.85 -1.84
CA ALA A 13 -16.69 -4.65 -1.01
C ALA A 13 -15.93 -5.56 -0.02
N LEU A 14 -14.60 -5.71 -0.20
CA LEU A 14 -13.76 -6.62 0.58
C LEU A 14 -14.28 -8.06 0.53
N ASP A 15 -14.57 -8.56 -0.67
CA ASP A 15 -15.03 -9.94 -0.85
C ASP A 15 -13.93 -10.92 -0.44
N ASP A 16 -14.22 -11.73 0.59
CA ASP A 16 -13.25 -12.61 1.22
C ASP A 16 -13.11 -13.95 0.47
N VAL A 17 -11.92 -14.20 -0.06
CA VAL A 17 -11.60 -15.36 -0.91
C VAL A 17 -10.31 -16.05 -0.46
N ALA A 18 -10.22 -17.36 -0.73
CA ALA A 18 -9.01 -18.13 -0.46
C ALA A 18 -8.14 -18.28 -1.71
N ILE A 19 -6.82 -18.25 -1.52
CA ILE A 19 -5.85 -18.56 -2.57
C ILE A 19 -5.75 -20.08 -2.72
N ARG A 20 -6.02 -20.59 -3.93
CA ARG A 20 -5.85 -22.00 -4.28
C ARG A 20 -4.41 -22.35 -4.65
N GLN A 21 -3.74 -21.48 -5.42
CA GLN A 21 -2.40 -21.74 -5.91
C GLN A 21 -1.63 -20.43 -6.10
N VAL A 22 -0.32 -20.48 -5.87
CA VAL A 22 0.62 -19.37 -6.12
C VAL A 22 1.77 -19.89 -6.96
N ARG A 23 2.12 -19.16 -8.02
CA ARG A 23 3.35 -19.43 -8.78
C ARG A 23 4.00 -18.16 -9.31
N PRO A 24 5.33 -17.99 -9.15
CA PRO A 24 6.06 -16.95 -9.85
C PRO A 24 6.01 -17.16 -11.37
N HIS A 25 5.94 -16.07 -12.13
CA HIS A 25 6.05 -16.11 -13.58
C HIS A 25 6.66 -14.80 -14.10
N LYS A 26 7.96 -14.87 -14.46
CA LYS A 26 8.77 -13.69 -14.78
C LYS A 26 8.76 -12.72 -13.59
N GLU A 27 8.46 -11.45 -13.82
CA GLU A 27 8.37 -10.41 -12.78
C GLU A 27 7.02 -10.35 -12.08
N ASN A 28 6.09 -11.25 -12.42
CA ASN A 28 4.74 -11.26 -11.85
C ASN A 28 4.51 -12.48 -10.96
N LEU A 29 3.58 -12.33 -10.01
CA LEU A 29 3.04 -13.43 -9.22
C LEU A 29 1.68 -13.83 -9.78
N LEU A 30 1.49 -15.10 -10.10
CA LEU A 30 0.21 -15.62 -10.56
C LEU A 30 -0.51 -16.32 -9.40
N LEU A 31 -1.72 -15.83 -9.12
CA LEU A 31 -2.62 -16.37 -8.10
C LEU A 31 -3.78 -17.10 -8.78
N THR A 32 -4.10 -18.29 -8.29
CA THR A 32 -5.38 -18.96 -8.57
C THR A 32 -6.24 -18.80 -7.33
N ILE A 33 -7.43 -18.25 -7.48
CA ILE A 33 -8.36 -17.97 -6.39
C ILE A 33 -9.44 -19.06 -6.39
N GLU A 34 -9.84 -19.53 -5.22
CA GLU A 34 -10.94 -20.49 -5.10
C GLU A 34 -12.23 -19.93 -5.71
N GLY A 35 -12.95 -20.74 -6.47
CA GLY A 35 -14.18 -20.33 -7.17
C GLY A 35 -13.96 -19.64 -8.53
N ILE A 36 -12.75 -19.14 -8.82
CA ILE A 36 -12.42 -18.47 -10.08
C ILE A 36 -11.73 -19.47 -11.02
N ASN A 37 -12.53 -20.17 -11.83
CA ASN A 37 -12.06 -21.34 -12.58
C ASN A 37 -11.92 -21.11 -14.10
N ASP A 38 -12.32 -19.95 -14.60
CA ASP A 38 -12.24 -19.63 -16.01
C ASP A 38 -11.74 -18.21 -16.27
N ARG A 39 -11.41 -17.95 -17.53
CA ARG A 39 -10.86 -16.67 -17.98
C ARG A 39 -11.85 -15.52 -17.76
N THR A 40 -13.13 -15.73 -17.97
CA THR A 40 -14.15 -14.67 -17.87
C THR A 40 -14.30 -14.22 -16.42
N ALA A 41 -14.37 -15.16 -15.48
CA ALA A 41 -14.40 -14.86 -14.05
C ALA A 41 -13.12 -14.14 -13.60
N ALA A 42 -11.95 -14.56 -14.08
CA ALA A 42 -10.69 -13.89 -13.76
C ALA A 42 -10.61 -12.46 -14.36
N GLU A 43 -11.10 -12.27 -15.59
CA GLU A 43 -11.14 -10.95 -16.23
C GLU A 43 -12.02 -9.95 -15.48
N ALA A 44 -13.11 -10.41 -14.86
CA ALA A 44 -14.00 -9.57 -14.05
C ALA A 44 -13.31 -8.97 -12.81
N LEU A 45 -12.21 -9.56 -12.34
CA LEU A 45 -11.42 -9.08 -11.21
C LEU A 45 -10.38 -8.02 -11.60
N ARG A 46 -10.21 -7.75 -12.90
CA ARG A 46 -9.16 -6.83 -13.37
C ARG A 46 -9.42 -5.41 -12.86
N GLY A 47 -8.39 -4.81 -12.27
CA GLY A 47 -8.43 -3.44 -11.75
C GLY A 47 -9.00 -3.35 -10.33
N LEU A 48 -9.44 -4.46 -9.74
CA LEU A 48 -9.77 -4.49 -8.33
C LEU A 48 -8.52 -4.42 -7.47
N TRP A 49 -8.64 -3.72 -6.34
CA TRP A 49 -7.65 -3.77 -5.28
C TRP A 49 -7.69 -5.13 -4.57
N LEU A 50 -6.52 -5.56 -4.11
CA LEU A 50 -6.35 -6.76 -3.28
C LEU A 50 -5.84 -6.29 -1.92
N PHE A 51 -6.51 -6.72 -0.86
CA PHE A 51 -6.17 -6.41 0.51
C PHE A 51 -5.85 -7.69 1.29
N VAL A 52 -5.05 -7.53 2.34
CA VAL A 52 -4.75 -8.55 3.36
C VAL A 52 -5.07 -7.95 4.72
N GLU A 53 -5.28 -8.79 5.73
CA GLU A 53 -5.33 -8.29 7.10
C GLU A 53 -3.97 -7.69 7.49
N GLU A 54 -3.99 -6.68 8.35
CA GLU A 54 -2.78 -6.04 8.86
C GLU A 54 -1.88 -7.05 9.60
N ALA A 55 -2.48 -8.00 10.33
CA ALA A 55 -1.76 -9.08 11.00
C ALA A 55 -1.02 -10.03 10.03
N ASP A 56 -1.44 -10.07 8.76
CA ASP A 56 -0.82 -10.87 7.70
C ASP A 56 0.12 -10.03 6.79
N ALA A 57 0.30 -8.74 7.11
CA ALA A 57 1.27 -7.89 6.45
C ALA A 57 2.70 -8.42 6.66
N ALA A 58 3.62 -7.99 5.79
CA ALA A 58 5.03 -8.35 5.99
C ALA A 58 5.53 -7.72 7.30
N GLU A 59 6.29 -8.48 8.08
CA GLU A 59 7.05 -7.90 9.19
C GLU A 59 8.06 -6.90 8.61
N LEU A 60 8.15 -5.75 9.25
CA LEU A 60 9.09 -4.68 8.89
C LEU A 60 10.38 -4.85 9.69
N GLU A 61 11.52 -4.59 9.06
CA GLU A 61 12.80 -4.51 9.76
C GLU A 61 12.89 -3.22 10.60
N GLU A 62 13.87 -3.14 11.50
CA GLU A 62 14.08 -1.94 12.32
C GLU A 62 14.36 -0.72 11.42
N GLY A 63 13.54 0.32 11.56
CA GLY A 63 13.63 1.53 10.76
C GLY A 63 12.83 1.50 9.45
N GLU A 64 12.13 0.41 9.15
CA GLU A 64 11.14 0.35 8.07
C GLU A 64 9.75 0.74 8.57
N PHE A 65 8.96 1.38 7.70
CA PHE A 65 7.61 1.84 8.00
C PHE A 65 6.71 1.63 6.80
N TRP A 66 5.44 1.31 7.01
CA TRP A 66 4.47 1.36 5.93
C TRP A 66 4.15 2.80 5.55
N ILE A 67 4.03 3.07 4.25
CA ILE A 67 3.67 4.41 3.76
C ILE A 67 2.34 4.89 4.36
N HIS A 68 1.37 3.99 4.57
CA HIS A 68 0.09 4.36 5.17
C HIS A 68 0.19 4.74 6.65
N ASP A 69 1.25 4.34 7.35
CA ASP A 69 1.52 4.76 8.73
C ASP A 69 2.20 6.14 8.77
N ILE A 70 2.87 6.51 7.69
CA ILE A 70 3.56 7.81 7.53
C ILE A 70 2.59 8.90 7.07
N ILE A 71 1.68 8.57 6.15
CA ILE A 71 0.69 9.53 5.65
C ILE A 71 -0.20 10.00 6.82
N GLY A 72 -0.37 11.31 6.95
CA GLY A 72 -1.12 11.95 8.02
C GLY A 72 -0.28 12.38 9.23
N LEU A 73 1.00 12.04 9.28
CA LEU A 73 1.88 12.49 10.37
C LEU A 73 2.17 14.01 10.27
N SER A 74 2.21 14.66 11.43
CA SER A 74 2.68 16.06 11.58
C SER A 74 4.18 16.14 11.32
N VAL A 75 4.59 17.15 10.56
CA VAL A 75 6.00 17.44 10.29
C VAL A 75 6.40 18.67 11.08
N GLU A 76 7.36 18.50 11.99
CA GLU A 76 7.82 19.53 12.91
C GLU A 76 9.34 19.62 12.89
N THR A 77 9.88 20.82 13.02
CA THR A 77 11.31 21.05 13.24
C THR A 77 11.68 20.75 14.69
N GLU A 78 12.98 20.57 14.97
CA GLU A 78 13.48 20.28 16.33
C GLU A 78 13.16 21.38 17.36
N ASP A 79 12.87 22.62 16.89
CA ASP A 79 12.46 23.74 17.73
C ASP A 79 10.93 23.81 17.98
N GLY A 80 10.17 22.85 17.44
CA GLY A 80 8.72 22.73 17.62
C GLY A 80 7.87 23.51 16.61
N SER A 81 8.47 24.06 15.54
CA SER A 81 7.70 24.73 14.48
C SER A 81 7.02 23.72 13.57
N VAL A 82 5.70 23.82 13.42
CA VAL A 82 4.91 22.93 12.55
C VAL A 82 5.07 23.35 11.08
N LEU A 83 5.58 22.44 10.26
CA LEU A 83 5.74 22.62 8.82
C LEU A 83 4.50 22.18 8.04
N GLY A 84 3.78 21.15 8.52
CA GLY A 84 2.61 20.63 7.81
C GLY A 84 2.30 19.16 8.13
N GLU A 85 1.64 18.51 7.18
CA GLU A 85 1.22 17.11 7.28
C GLU A 85 1.72 16.32 6.05
N VAL A 86 2.25 15.11 6.26
CA VAL A 86 2.65 14.23 5.15
C VAL A 86 1.42 13.76 4.41
N THR A 87 1.35 14.01 3.10
CA THR A 87 0.21 13.62 2.26
C THR A 87 0.53 12.49 1.29
N ASP A 88 1.80 12.28 0.98
CA ASP A 88 2.24 11.26 0.03
C ASP A 88 3.74 10.98 0.21
N VAL A 89 4.21 9.86 -0.35
CA VAL A 89 5.61 9.44 -0.36
C VAL A 89 6.03 9.14 -1.79
N LEU A 90 6.97 9.94 -2.32
CA LEU A 90 7.47 9.81 -3.67
C LEU A 90 8.77 8.99 -3.70
N PRO A 91 8.77 7.80 -4.33
CA PRO A 91 10.00 7.06 -4.54
C PRO A 91 10.86 7.73 -5.61
N THR A 92 12.09 8.12 -5.26
CA THR A 92 13.05 8.74 -6.21
C THR A 92 14.16 7.78 -6.64
N GLY A 93 14.10 6.53 -6.20
CA GLY A 93 15.06 5.46 -6.51
C GLY A 93 16.18 5.34 -5.48
N ALA A 94 16.79 6.47 -5.07
CA ALA A 94 17.82 6.46 -4.02
C ALA A 94 17.25 6.66 -2.62
N ASN A 95 16.31 7.59 -2.46
CA ASN A 95 15.62 7.87 -1.20
C ASN A 95 14.14 8.13 -1.48
N ASP A 96 13.30 7.92 -0.48
CA ASP A 96 11.91 8.36 -0.53
C ASP A 96 11.79 9.82 -0.09
N VAL A 97 10.95 10.57 -0.78
CA VAL A 97 10.70 11.99 -0.49
C VAL A 97 9.28 12.14 0.02
N TYR A 98 9.15 12.67 1.23
CA TYR A 98 7.84 12.96 1.81
C TYR A 98 7.27 14.25 1.22
N ILE A 99 6.06 14.16 0.67
CA ILE A 99 5.32 15.30 0.17
C ILE A 99 4.48 15.84 1.31
N VAL A 100 4.79 17.07 1.73
CA VAL A 100 4.16 17.73 2.87
C VAL A 100 3.20 18.81 2.38
N ARG A 101 1.94 18.74 2.83
CA ARG A 101 1.01 19.86 2.70
C ARG A 101 1.39 20.90 3.76
N PRO A 102 1.77 22.13 3.36
CA PRO A 102 2.27 23.11 4.31
C PRO A 102 1.19 23.59 5.29
N ALA A 103 1.59 23.84 6.53
CA ALA A 103 0.78 24.56 7.50
C ALA A 103 0.58 26.03 7.07
N GLN A 104 -0.43 26.69 7.63
CA GLN A 104 -0.68 28.10 7.28
C GLN A 104 0.54 28.98 7.58
N GLY A 105 1.00 29.72 6.58
CA GLY A 105 2.13 30.65 6.74
C GLY A 105 3.49 30.06 6.32
N VAL A 106 3.57 28.75 6.11
CA VAL A 106 4.77 28.08 5.63
C VAL A 106 4.83 28.15 4.10
N ASN A 107 6.00 28.47 3.54
CA ASN A 107 6.25 28.57 2.08
C ASN A 107 5.34 29.55 1.32
N ARG A 108 5.00 30.70 1.91
CA ARG A 108 4.16 31.73 1.26
C ARG A 108 4.82 32.48 0.08
N ASP A 109 6.12 32.28 -0.16
CA ASP A 109 6.92 33.14 -1.05
C ASP A 109 7.48 32.43 -2.31
N GLN A 110 6.85 31.36 -2.79
CA GLN A 110 7.26 30.72 -4.06
C GLN A 110 6.07 30.66 -5.03
N GLU A 111 5.84 31.77 -5.74
CA GLU A 111 5.19 31.81 -7.06
C GLU A 111 6.26 31.83 -8.17
#